data_AF-A0A395RGI3-F1
#
_entry.id   AF-A0A395RGI3-F1
#
_cell.length_a   1.000
_cell.length_b   1.000
_cell.length_c   1.000
_cell.angle_alpha   90.00
_cell.angle_beta   90.00
_cell.angle_gamma   90.00
#
_symmetry.space_group_name_H-M   'P 1'
#
loop_
_entity.id
_entity.type
_entity.pdbx_description
1 polymer ?
#
loop_
_entity_poly.entity_id
_entity_poly.type
_entity_poly.pdbx_seq_one_letter_code
_entity_poly.pdbx_strand_id
1 'polypeptide(L)'
;MGGSCDSSVSCEFNFTKGAEVAFDADPDVAGIGLIVSFFITAWLAYAIAIFTYFLLEGVLDENYLFNTRFDIEMHAMVKSLFQNTYFCNALSKIRKRVSRDLMKKVCLMFCDQQLITGASVLIVGYSKHCDITQYHFYIAANLGMACFATFQALLPICGSELHDGLRKGWRMAWISAIFACVLVLNFVIYNDYFLAAKHFGLSMHCVWKELPGYFTPRLMPYVVIGTLFDVWSYFSIVMYLYPALMAKKPLPYLYSRLLSFMMLPTWFYLWAKDCKASKRPKFLWLLLKALAGLIFVVLFTLRELSGSLSVDLVRVFFYLIQSTNSVAWARQKAEINGRKGSEDTWGFGQILPMLLLALPTLAFIEALVRQYSTPALDTIHFILYKS
;
A
#
# COMPACT_ATOMS: atom_id res chain seq x y z
N MET A 1 -0.71 24.45 -1.60
CA MET A 1 -2.17 24.64 -1.68
C MET A 1 -2.58 25.35 -0.40
N GLY A 2 -2.97 26.61 -0.48
CA GLY A 2 -3.28 27.44 0.68
C GLY A 2 -4.18 28.59 0.24
N GLY A 3 -5.42 28.27 -0.10
CA GLY A 3 -6.47 29.28 -0.16
C GLY A 3 -6.90 29.57 1.28
N SER A 4 -6.94 30.84 1.65
CA SER A 4 -7.51 31.25 2.94
C SER A 4 -8.99 30.88 2.98
N CYS A 5 -9.37 29.97 3.87
CA CYS A 5 -10.78 29.68 4.15
C CYS A 5 -11.48 30.97 4.58
N ASP A 6 -12.78 31.05 4.31
CA ASP A 6 -13.58 32.21 4.71
C ASP A 6 -13.55 32.36 6.25
N SER A 7 -13.62 33.61 6.71
CA SER A 7 -13.55 33.97 8.14
C SER A 7 -14.69 33.37 8.99
N SER A 8 -15.69 32.75 8.35
CA SER A 8 -16.86 32.11 8.95
C SER A 8 -16.64 30.67 9.44
N VAL A 9 -15.51 30.02 9.14
CA VAL A 9 -15.24 28.64 9.61
C VAL A 9 -14.97 28.66 11.13
N SER A 10 -16.02 28.45 11.92
CA SER A 10 -15.94 28.44 13.39
C SER A 10 -15.31 27.14 13.90
N CYS A 11 -14.08 27.23 14.40
CA CYS A 11 -13.41 26.15 15.13
C CYS A 11 -13.64 26.23 16.65
N GLU A 12 -14.31 27.28 17.12
CA GLU A 12 -14.64 27.45 18.52
C GLU A 12 -15.84 26.59 18.91
N PHE A 13 -15.61 25.63 19.79
CA PHE A 13 -16.65 24.79 20.37
C PHE A 13 -16.77 25.06 21.88
N ASN A 14 -17.98 25.40 22.34
CA ASN A 14 -18.21 25.72 23.75
C ASN A 14 -18.36 24.43 24.57
N PHE A 15 -17.27 24.03 25.24
CA PHE A 15 -17.16 22.80 26.06
C PHE A 15 -18.25 22.67 27.14
N THR A 16 -18.89 23.76 27.55
CA THR A 16 -19.89 23.81 28.63
C THR A 16 -21.18 23.06 28.36
N LYS A 17 -21.54 22.78 27.09
CA LYS A 17 -22.78 22.05 26.76
C LYS A 17 -22.58 20.57 26.43
N GLY A 18 -21.35 20.10 26.26
CA GLY A 18 -21.08 18.71 25.89
C GLY A 18 -21.83 18.21 24.65
N ALA A 19 -22.35 19.10 23.81
CA ALA A 19 -23.08 18.74 22.59
C ALA A 19 -22.10 18.26 21.51
N GLU A 20 -22.56 17.47 20.55
CA GLU A 20 -21.80 17.10 19.37
C GLU A 20 -21.91 18.20 18.31
N VAL A 21 -20.87 18.41 17.50
CA VAL A 21 -20.97 19.26 16.32
C VAL A 21 -21.78 18.51 15.28
N ALA A 22 -23.07 18.85 15.17
CA ALA A 22 -23.94 18.25 14.18
C ALA A 22 -23.46 18.58 12.76
N PHE A 23 -23.49 17.58 11.88
CA PHE A 23 -23.10 17.72 10.48
C PHE A 23 -24.01 16.88 9.61
N ASP A 24 -24.20 17.30 8.36
CA ASP A 24 -25.04 16.57 7.41
C ASP A 24 -24.26 15.42 6.79
N ALA A 25 -24.95 14.30 6.56
CA ALA A 25 -24.43 13.17 5.81
C ALA A 25 -24.06 13.59 4.38
N ASP A 26 -22.89 13.15 3.90
CA ASP A 26 -22.45 13.32 2.51
C ASP A 26 -22.33 11.94 1.82
N PRO A 27 -23.38 11.49 1.12
CA PRO A 27 -23.37 10.23 0.39
C PRO A 27 -22.35 10.18 -0.75
N ASP A 28 -21.83 11.32 -1.23
CA ASP A 28 -20.83 11.34 -2.30
C ASP A 28 -19.40 11.11 -1.78
N VAL A 29 -19.17 11.27 -0.47
CA VAL A 29 -17.85 11.06 0.17
C VAL A 29 -17.84 9.85 1.09
N ALA A 30 -18.88 9.65 1.90
CA ALA A 30 -18.98 8.53 2.85
C ALA A 30 -20.06 7.51 2.45
N GLY A 31 -20.51 7.58 1.20
CA GLY A 31 -21.49 6.67 0.63
C GLY A 31 -21.09 5.21 0.64
N ILE A 32 -22.05 4.32 0.93
CA ILE A 32 -21.79 2.88 0.93
C ILE A 32 -21.28 2.37 -0.43
N GLY A 33 -21.86 2.85 -1.54
CA GLY A 33 -21.44 2.44 -2.88
C GLY A 33 -20.00 2.82 -3.20
N LEU A 34 -19.58 4.04 -2.86
CA LEU A 34 -18.19 4.50 -3.02
C LEU A 34 -17.22 3.67 -2.18
N ILE A 35 -17.54 3.47 -0.89
CA ILE A 35 -16.68 2.73 0.03
C ILE A 35 -16.51 1.28 -0.43
N VAL A 36 -17.61 0.63 -0.79
CA VAL A 36 -17.61 -0.74 -1.31
C VAL A 36 -16.82 -0.83 -2.62
N SER A 37 -16.94 0.15 -3.52
CA SER A 37 -16.22 0.15 -4.81
C SER A 37 -14.70 0.19 -4.60
N PHE A 38 -14.23 1.08 -3.74
CA PHE A 38 -12.81 1.23 -3.42
C PHE A 38 -12.25 -0.03 -2.73
N PHE A 39 -12.92 -0.53 -1.69
CA PHE A 39 -12.41 -1.69 -0.97
C PHE A 39 -12.49 -2.98 -1.78
N ILE A 40 -13.55 -3.22 -2.55
CA ILE A 40 -13.62 -4.40 -3.44
C ILE A 40 -12.43 -4.39 -4.40
N THR A 41 -12.11 -3.24 -4.99
CA THR A 41 -10.99 -3.16 -5.95
C THR A 41 -9.64 -3.25 -5.28
N ALA A 42 -9.48 -2.66 -4.10
CA ALA A 42 -8.26 -2.79 -3.33
C ALA A 42 -8.00 -4.26 -2.93
N TRP A 43 -9.03 -4.95 -2.41
CA TRP A 43 -8.96 -6.37 -2.07
C TRP A 43 -8.75 -7.27 -3.29
N LEU A 44 -9.38 -6.95 -4.42
CA LEU A 44 -9.19 -7.69 -5.67
C LEU A 44 -7.79 -7.49 -6.25
N ALA A 45 -7.29 -6.25 -6.28
CA ALA A 45 -5.93 -5.91 -6.66
C ALA A 45 -4.90 -6.68 -5.81
N TYR A 46 -5.13 -6.73 -4.50
CA TYR A 46 -4.30 -7.50 -3.58
C TYR A 46 -4.36 -9.01 -3.86
N ALA A 47 -5.56 -9.56 -4.05
CA ALA A 47 -5.74 -10.97 -4.37
C ALA A 47 -5.04 -11.35 -5.68
N ILE A 48 -5.11 -10.49 -6.69
CA ILE A 48 -4.40 -10.63 -7.97
C ILE A 48 -2.88 -10.59 -7.75
N ALA A 49 -2.38 -9.69 -6.91
CA ALA A 49 -0.96 -9.62 -6.58
C ALA A 49 -0.45 -10.90 -5.91
N ILE A 50 -1.16 -11.39 -4.88
CA ILE A 50 -0.86 -12.68 -4.21
C ILE A 50 -0.89 -13.82 -5.22
N PHE A 51 -1.96 -13.93 -6.00
CA PHE A 51 -2.14 -15.00 -6.97
C PHE A 51 -0.96 -15.03 -7.94
N THR A 52 -0.57 -13.86 -8.46
CA THR A 52 0.50 -13.76 -9.43
C THR A 52 1.86 -14.05 -8.82
N TYR A 53 2.12 -13.55 -7.61
CA TYR A 53 3.37 -13.77 -6.89
C TYR A 53 3.61 -15.26 -6.60
N PHE A 54 2.66 -15.94 -5.94
CA PHE A 54 2.87 -17.32 -5.51
C PHE A 54 2.61 -18.37 -6.60
N LEU A 55 1.72 -18.09 -7.56
CA LEU A 55 1.24 -19.10 -8.49
C LEU A 55 1.70 -18.90 -9.93
N LEU A 56 2.39 -17.82 -10.30
CA LEU A 56 2.93 -17.64 -11.65
C LEU A 56 4.45 -17.45 -11.61
N GLU A 57 5.16 -18.55 -11.85
CA GLU A 57 6.62 -18.55 -11.92
C GLU A 57 7.13 -17.68 -13.09
N GLY A 58 8.11 -16.81 -12.80
CA GLY A 58 8.76 -15.95 -13.78
C GLY A 58 7.96 -14.69 -14.18
N VAL A 59 6.94 -14.29 -13.41
CA VAL A 59 6.26 -13.00 -13.63
C VAL A 59 6.99 -11.83 -12.99
N LEU A 60 7.68 -12.07 -11.87
CA LEU A 60 8.50 -11.05 -11.24
C LEU A 60 9.61 -10.61 -12.18
N ASP A 61 9.82 -9.29 -12.26
CA ASP A 61 10.86 -8.70 -13.08
C ASP A 61 12.24 -9.23 -12.66
N GLU A 62 13.11 -9.54 -13.62
CA GLU A 62 14.52 -9.90 -13.37
C GLU A 62 15.26 -8.77 -12.65
N ASN A 63 14.76 -7.53 -12.77
CA ASN A 63 15.24 -6.35 -12.05
C ASN A 63 14.76 -6.27 -10.59
N TYR A 64 14.10 -7.30 -10.05
CA TYR A 64 13.78 -7.36 -8.63
C TYR A 64 15.09 -7.42 -7.82
N LEU A 65 15.53 -6.25 -7.37
CA LEU A 65 16.85 -6.02 -6.74
C LEU A 65 17.08 -6.86 -5.47
N PHE A 66 16.00 -7.42 -4.90
CA PHE A 66 15.98 -8.00 -3.55
C PHE A 66 15.34 -9.38 -3.53
N ASN A 67 15.79 -10.31 -4.37
CA ASN A 67 15.36 -11.70 -4.20
C ASN A 67 15.96 -12.26 -2.90
N THR A 68 15.25 -12.05 -1.79
CA THR A 68 15.73 -12.36 -0.44
C THR A 68 15.66 -13.86 -0.22
N ARG A 69 16.49 -14.38 0.69
CA ARG A 69 16.39 -15.79 1.06
C ARG A 69 15.02 -16.09 1.65
N PHE A 70 14.45 -15.12 2.36
CA PHE A 70 13.10 -15.21 2.92
C PHE A 70 12.03 -15.44 1.85
N ASP A 71 12.06 -14.71 0.74
CA ASP A 71 11.08 -14.90 -0.34
C ASP A 71 11.16 -16.30 -0.96
N ILE A 72 12.37 -16.83 -1.16
CA ILE A 72 12.58 -18.18 -1.71
C ILE A 72 11.96 -19.23 -0.78
N GLU A 73 12.27 -19.16 0.51
CA GLU A 73 11.75 -20.09 1.52
C GLU A 73 10.22 -19.94 1.66
N MET A 74 9.69 -18.70 1.60
CA MET A 74 8.26 -18.44 1.65
C MET A 74 7.52 -19.05 0.45
N HIS A 75 8.05 -18.91 -0.76
CA HIS A 75 7.48 -19.57 -1.95
C HIS A 75 7.48 -21.09 -1.80
N ALA A 76 8.57 -21.66 -1.29
CA ALA A 76 8.68 -23.11 -1.06
C ALA A 76 7.66 -23.60 -0.02
N MET A 77 7.51 -22.86 1.08
CA MET A 77 6.52 -23.14 2.13
C MET A 77 5.09 -23.06 1.61
N VAL A 78 4.75 -21.98 0.88
CA VAL A 78 3.42 -21.84 0.28
C VAL A 78 3.19 -22.98 -0.72
N LYS A 79 4.13 -23.25 -1.62
CA LYS A 79 3.99 -24.35 -2.59
C LYS A 79 3.74 -25.70 -1.92
N SER A 80 4.38 -26.00 -0.78
CA SER A 80 4.15 -27.25 -0.05
C SER A 80 2.79 -27.30 0.64
N LEU A 81 2.32 -26.18 1.22
CA LEU A 81 0.97 -26.08 1.80
C LEU A 81 -0.13 -26.26 0.73
N PHE A 82 0.12 -25.78 -0.49
CA PHE A 82 -0.81 -25.87 -1.62
C PHE A 82 -0.62 -27.15 -2.46
N GLN A 83 0.14 -28.14 -2.04
CA GLN A 83 0.27 -29.40 -2.81
C GLN A 83 -0.85 -30.41 -2.56
N ASN A 84 -1.68 -30.24 -1.50
CA ASN A 84 -2.57 -31.32 -1.04
C ASN A 84 -4.04 -30.92 -0.77
N THR A 85 -4.49 -29.78 -1.29
CA THR A 85 -5.82 -29.23 -0.95
C THR A 85 -6.74 -29.21 -2.17
N TYR A 86 -8.05 -29.44 -2.00
CA TYR A 86 -9.05 -29.33 -3.07
C TYR A 86 -9.00 -27.96 -3.79
N PHE A 87 -8.74 -26.90 -3.03
CA PHE A 87 -8.55 -25.53 -3.53
C PHE A 87 -7.43 -25.43 -4.58
N CYS A 88 -6.43 -26.30 -4.52
CA CYS A 88 -5.30 -26.36 -5.44
C CYS A 88 -5.71 -26.92 -6.81
N ASN A 89 -6.72 -27.80 -6.87
CA ASN A 89 -7.27 -28.25 -8.14
C ASN A 89 -8.04 -27.13 -8.86
N ALA A 90 -8.73 -26.27 -8.12
CA ALA A 90 -9.39 -25.09 -8.69
C ALA A 90 -8.37 -24.03 -9.14
N LEU A 91 -7.43 -23.66 -8.26
CA LEU A 91 -6.37 -22.69 -8.58
C LEU A 91 -5.46 -23.16 -9.71
N SER A 92 -5.09 -24.44 -9.76
CA SER A 92 -4.26 -24.97 -10.85
C SER A 92 -4.98 -24.94 -12.20
N LYS A 93 -6.31 -25.16 -12.23
CA LYS A 93 -7.11 -24.95 -13.44
C LYS A 93 -7.08 -23.50 -13.89
N ILE A 94 -7.18 -22.53 -12.96
CA ILE A 94 -7.09 -21.10 -13.27
C ILE A 94 -5.68 -20.74 -13.73
N ARG A 95 -4.63 -21.17 -13.01
CA ARG A 95 -3.21 -20.96 -13.37
C ARG A 95 -2.92 -21.44 -14.79
N LYS A 96 -3.41 -22.63 -15.18
CA LYS A 96 -3.23 -23.17 -16.54
C LYS A 96 -3.92 -22.33 -17.62
N ARG A 97 -4.95 -21.57 -17.26
CA ARG A 97 -5.72 -20.72 -18.18
C ARG A 97 -5.18 -19.31 -18.31
N VAL A 98 -4.24 -18.91 -17.46
CA VAL A 98 -3.78 -17.53 -17.34
C VAL A 98 -2.34 -17.45 -17.83
N SER A 99 -2.08 -16.61 -18.84
CA SER A 99 -0.71 -16.34 -19.29
C SER A 99 -0.04 -15.26 -18.43
N ARG A 100 1.30 -15.25 -18.43
CA ARG A 100 2.09 -14.22 -17.73
C ARG A 100 1.82 -12.83 -18.27
N ASP A 101 1.82 -12.70 -19.60
CA ASP A 101 1.60 -11.42 -20.28
C ASP A 101 0.20 -10.88 -20.03
N LEU A 102 -0.80 -11.76 -19.91
CA LEU A 102 -2.13 -11.38 -19.50
C LEU A 102 -2.12 -10.78 -18.09
N MET A 103 -1.50 -11.45 -17.12
CA MET A 103 -1.48 -10.95 -15.74
C MET A 103 -0.73 -9.64 -15.61
N LYS A 104 0.38 -9.45 -16.31
CA LYS A 104 1.10 -8.17 -16.31
C LYS A 104 0.21 -7.02 -16.79
N LYS A 105 -0.56 -7.23 -17.87
CA LYS A 105 -1.53 -6.23 -18.38
C LYS A 105 -2.67 -5.96 -17.40
N VAL A 106 -3.23 -7.00 -16.80
CA VAL A 106 -4.31 -6.88 -15.81
C VAL A 106 -3.83 -6.15 -14.57
N CYS A 107 -2.67 -6.55 -14.02
CA CYS A 107 -2.03 -5.86 -12.91
C CYS A 107 -1.76 -4.39 -13.24
N LEU A 108 -1.33 -4.08 -14.46
CA LEU A 108 -1.12 -2.71 -14.90
C LEU A 108 -2.43 -1.89 -14.90
N MET A 109 -3.54 -2.47 -15.38
CA MET A 109 -4.85 -1.80 -15.35
C MET A 109 -5.31 -1.50 -13.92
N PHE A 110 -5.18 -2.48 -13.02
CA PHE A 110 -5.49 -2.26 -11.60
C PHE A 110 -4.55 -1.23 -10.97
N CYS A 111 -3.25 -1.26 -11.29
CA CYS A 111 -2.28 -0.26 -10.84
C CYS A 111 -2.72 1.15 -11.24
N ASP A 112 -3.07 1.36 -12.51
CA ASP A 112 -3.50 2.66 -13.03
C ASP A 112 -4.80 3.14 -12.38
N GLN A 113 -5.74 2.22 -12.16
CA GLN A 113 -6.99 2.52 -11.46
C GLN A 113 -6.73 2.95 -10.02
N GLN A 114 -5.95 2.18 -9.24
CA GLN A 114 -5.63 2.51 -7.85
C GLN A 114 -4.93 3.87 -7.76
N LEU A 115 -4.03 4.14 -8.70
CA LEU A 115 -3.27 5.38 -8.74
C LEU A 115 -4.17 6.61 -8.99
N ILE A 116 -5.02 6.56 -10.02
CA ILE A 116 -5.87 7.70 -10.38
C ILE A 116 -6.96 7.90 -9.33
N THR A 117 -7.63 6.83 -8.90
CA THR A 117 -8.74 6.93 -7.93
C THR A 117 -8.23 7.35 -6.55
N GLY A 118 -7.13 6.76 -6.08
CA GLY A 118 -6.49 7.11 -4.81
C GLY A 118 -5.97 8.54 -4.77
N ALA A 119 -5.34 9.02 -5.85
CA ALA A 119 -4.92 10.41 -5.92
C ALA A 119 -6.11 11.37 -5.98
N SER A 120 -7.14 11.04 -6.76
CA SER A 120 -8.32 11.89 -6.92
C SER A 120 -9.06 12.08 -5.61
N VAL A 121 -9.32 11.00 -4.86
CA VAL A 121 -10.03 11.09 -3.56
C VAL A 121 -9.24 11.89 -2.53
N LEU A 122 -7.91 11.74 -2.49
CA LEU A 122 -7.05 12.52 -1.59
C LEU A 122 -6.98 13.99 -2.02
N ILE A 123 -6.72 14.29 -3.30
CA ILE A 123 -6.64 15.67 -3.79
C ILE A 123 -7.95 16.42 -3.54
N VAL A 124 -9.10 15.78 -3.78
CA VAL A 124 -10.41 16.39 -3.50
C VAL A 124 -10.63 16.56 -2.00
N GLY A 125 -10.26 15.58 -1.17
CA GLY A 125 -10.36 15.70 0.28
C GLY A 125 -9.53 16.86 0.84
N TYR A 126 -8.29 17.01 0.38
CA TYR A 126 -7.41 18.12 0.77
C TYR A 126 -7.85 19.47 0.17
N SER A 127 -8.36 19.50 -1.06
CA SER A 127 -8.82 20.76 -1.67
C SER A 127 -10.05 21.30 -0.97
N LYS A 128 -10.96 20.42 -0.52
CA LYS A 128 -12.16 20.76 0.24
C LYS A 128 -11.94 20.96 1.74
N HIS A 129 -10.70 21.08 2.22
CA HIS A 129 -10.39 21.16 3.65
C HIS A 129 -11.17 22.22 4.46
N CYS A 130 -11.69 23.30 3.83
CA CYS A 130 -12.53 24.29 4.50
C CYS A 130 -13.96 23.78 4.80
N ASP A 131 -14.51 22.93 3.93
CA ASP A 131 -15.93 22.52 3.97
C ASP A 131 -16.11 21.06 4.40
N ILE A 132 -15.14 20.20 4.09
CA ILE A 132 -15.19 18.79 4.45
C ILE A 132 -15.01 18.63 5.96
N THR A 133 -15.89 17.86 6.58
CA THR A 133 -15.78 17.54 8.01
C THR A 133 -14.59 16.60 8.26
N GLN A 134 -14.08 16.54 9.49
CA GLN A 134 -13.04 15.57 9.89
C GLN A 134 -13.44 14.12 9.60
N TYR A 135 -14.71 13.77 9.83
CA TYR A 135 -15.25 12.44 9.54
C TYR A 135 -15.16 12.07 8.04
N HIS A 136 -15.76 12.88 7.16
CA HIS A 136 -15.74 12.63 5.72
C HIS A 136 -14.31 12.61 5.15
N PHE A 137 -13.44 13.48 5.65
CA PHE A 137 -12.02 13.45 5.28
C PHE A 137 -11.34 12.15 5.72
N TYR A 138 -11.63 11.64 6.92
CA TYR A 138 -11.06 10.38 7.39
C TYR A 138 -11.46 9.19 6.51
N ILE A 139 -12.71 9.16 6.02
CA ILE A 139 -13.16 8.15 5.06
C ILE A 139 -12.32 8.25 3.78
N ALA A 140 -12.31 9.42 3.13
CA ALA A 140 -11.54 9.69 1.91
C ALA A 140 -10.06 9.32 2.06
N ALA A 141 -9.46 9.67 3.20
CA ALA A 141 -8.09 9.39 3.56
C ALA A 141 -7.80 7.88 3.62
N ASN A 142 -8.65 7.09 4.29
CA ASN A 142 -8.47 5.63 4.36
C ASN A 142 -8.67 4.94 3.01
N LEU A 143 -9.58 5.45 2.16
CA LEU A 143 -9.72 4.96 0.79
C LEU A 143 -8.45 5.23 -0.03
N GLY A 144 -7.89 6.43 0.08
CA GLY A 144 -6.61 6.79 -0.55
C GLY A 144 -5.44 5.93 -0.06
N MET A 145 -5.37 5.64 1.25
CA MET A 145 -4.37 4.74 1.83
C MET A 145 -4.47 3.31 1.26
N ALA A 146 -5.69 2.78 1.12
CA ALA A 146 -5.90 1.46 0.51
C ALA A 146 -5.42 1.42 -0.95
N CYS A 147 -5.67 2.49 -1.71
CA CYS A 147 -5.16 2.64 -3.07
C CYS A 147 -3.63 2.70 -3.13
N PHE A 148 -3.00 3.47 -2.24
CA PHE A 148 -1.54 3.57 -2.14
C PHE A 148 -0.90 2.20 -1.87
N ALA A 149 -1.41 1.48 -0.88
CA ALA A 149 -0.89 0.18 -0.47
C ALA A 149 -1.03 -0.87 -1.58
N THR A 150 -2.17 -0.89 -2.27
CA THR A 150 -2.42 -1.86 -3.34
C THR A 150 -1.69 -1.54 -4.64
N PHE A 151 -1.46 -0.26 -4.95
CA PHE A 151 -0.55 0.15 -6.02
C PHE A 151 0.86 -0.40 -5.77
N GLN A 152 1.37 -0.27 -4.54
CA GLN A 152 2.69 -0.80 -4.19
C GLN A 152 2.77 -2.32 -4.37
N ALA A 153 1.73 -3.07 -4.02
CA ALA A 153 1.70 -4.53 -4.16
C ALA A 153 1.74 -4.98 -5.64
N LEU A 154 1.12 -4.22 -6.54
CA LEU A 154 1.01 -4.57 -7.97
C LEU A 154 2.24 -4.15 -8.80
N LEU A 155 2.87 -3.04 -8.44
CA LEU A 155 3.94 -2.44 -9.24
C LEU A 155 5.12 -3.40 -9.55
N PRO A 156 5.64 -4.22 -8.61
CA PRO A 156 6.72 -5.17 -8.90
C PRO A 156 6.37 -6.22 -9.95
N ILE A 157 5.07 -6.47 -10.17
CA ILE A 157 4.56 -7.49 -11.09
C ILE A 157 4.43 -6.89 -12.50
N CYS A 158 3.83 -5.71 -12.62
CA CYS A 158 3.59 -5.07 -13.92
C CYS A 158 4.69 -4.10 -14.37
N GLY A 159 5.70 -3.83 -13.53
CA GLY A 159 6.77 -2.87 -13.82
C GLY A 159 7.53 -3.15 -15.11
N SER A 160 7.69 -4.42 -15.47
CA SER A 160 8.35 -4.82 -16.72
C SER A 160 7.64 -4.36 -18.00
N GLU A 161 6.34 -4.07 -17.97
CA GLU A 161 5.60 -3.53 -19.12
C GLU A 161 5.83 -2.02 -19.33
N LEU A 162 6.46 -1.36 -18.36
CA LEU A 162 6.73 0.07 -18.38
C LEU A 162 8.11 0.31 -19.00
N HIS A 163 8.23 0.26 -20.31
CA HIS A 163 9.48 0.60 -21.00
C HIS A 163 9.65 2.11 -21.22
N ASP A 164 8.54 2.82 -21.50
CA ASP A 164 8.56 4.22 -21.90
C ASP A 164 8.75 5.18 -20.72
N GLY A 165 9.65 6.16 -20.87
CA GLY A 165 9.89 7.20 -19.87
C GLY A 165 8.63 8.03 -19.54
N LEU A 166 7.78 8.30 -20.54
CA LEU A 166 6.52 9.02 -20.33
C LEU A 166 5.54 8.21 -19.47
N ARG A 167 5.41 6.90 -19.73
CA ARG A 167 4.52 6.00 -18.96
C ARG A 167 4.94 5.92 -17.50
N LYS A 168 6.25 5.89 -17.24
CA LYS A 168 6.79 5.95 -15.88
C LYS A 168 6.57 7.32 -15.24
N GLY A 169 6.81 8.39 -16.00
CA GLY A 169 6.77 9.77 -15.52
C GLY A 169 5.41 10.19 -14.98
N TRP A 170 4.32 9.91 -15.71
CA TRP A 170 2.99 10.27 -15.21
C TRP A 170 2.61 9.45 -13.97
N ARG A 171 2.95 8.16 -13.93
CA ARG A 171 2.70 7.31 -12.74
C ARG A 171 3.46 7.82 -11.52
N MET A 172 4.70 8.23 -11.74
CA MET A 172 5.53 8.85 -10.72
C MET A 172 4.94 10.16 -10.21
N ALA A 173 4.40 11.01 -11.09
CA ALA A 173 3.74 12.24 -10.66
C ALA A 173 2.54 11.97 -9.73
N TRP A 174 1.66 11.02 -10.09
CA TRP A 174 0.50 10.71 -9.26
C TRP A 174 0.86 10.00 -7.96
N ILE A 175 1.84 9.09 -7.97
CA ILE A 175 2.22 8.40 -6.73
C ILE A 175 2.95 9.34 -5.78
N SER A 176 3.71 10.32 -6.30
CA SER A 176 4.26 11.41 -5.49
C SER A 176 3.16 12.29 -4.89
N ALA A 177 2.07 12.56 -5.62
CA ALA A 177 0.93 13.30 -5.09
C ALA A 177 0.22 12.53 -3.96
N ILE A 178 -0.04 11.23 -4.15
CA ILE A 178 -0.58 10.36 -3.10
C ILE A 178 0.35 10.34 -1.90
N PHE A 179 1.65 10.08 -2.11
CA PHE A 179 2.64 10.01 -1.03
C PHE A 179 2.68 11.31 -0.22
N ALA A 180 2.67 12.48 -0.87
CA ALA A 180 2.64 13.76 -0.18
C ALA A 180 1.39 13.92 0.70
N CYS A 181 0.22 13.50 0.20
CA CYS A 181 -1.03 13.52 0.95
C CYS A 181 -0.98 12.53 2.13
N VAL A 182 -0.55 11.30 1.90
CA VAL A 182 -0.41 10.25 2.92
C VAL A 182 0.57 10.66 4.02
N LEU A 183 1.68 11.28 3.66
CA LEU A 183 2.67 11.75 4.61
C LEU A 183 2.07 12.80 5.55
N VAL A 184 1.31 13.77 5.03
CA VAL A 184 0.59 14.77 5.85
C VAL A 184 -0.47 14.10 6.70
N LEU A 185 -1.22 13.16 6.13
CA LEU A 185 -2.27 12.40 6.82
C LEU A 185 -1.74 11.65 8.04
N ASN A 186 -0.52 11.12 7.98
CA ASN A 186 0.09 10.42 9.10
C ASN A 186 0.28 11.33 10.34
N PHE A 187 0.51 12.63 10.15
CA PHE A 187 0.54 13.61 11.26
C PHE A 187 -0.86 13.96 11.77
N VAL A 188 -1.88 13.84 10.90
CA VAL A 188 -3.26 14.16 11.23
C VAL A 188 -3.94 13.02 12.00
N ILE A 189 -3.84 11.78 11.53
CA ILE A 189 -4.58 10.63 12.10
C ILE A 189 -4.20 10.36 13.56
N TYR A 190 -2.94 10.60 13.93
CA TYR A 190 -2.43 10.37 15.29
C TYR A 190 -2.39 11.66 16.14
N ASN A 191 -3.08 12.70 15.70
CA ASN A 191 -3.26 13.91 16.48
C ASN A 191 -4.44 13.76 17.45
N ASP A 192 -4.26 14.10 18.72
CA ASP A 192 -5.31 13.92 19.75
C ASP A 192 -6.55 14.82 19.52
N TYR A 193 -6.44 15.88 18.71
CA TYR A 193 -7.57 16.72 18.30
C TYR A 193 -8.38 16.10 17.17
N PHE A 194 -7.75 15.28 16.32
CA PHE A 194 -8.39 14.70 15.14
C PHE A 194 -9.32 13.55 15.49
N LEU A 195 -10.57 13.61 15.03
CA LEU A 195 -11.62 12.64 15.36
C LEU A 195 -11.78 12.39 16.87
N ALA A 196 -11.41 13.37 17.70
CA ALA A 196 -11.77 13.36 19.11
C ALA A 196 -13.30 13.28 19.24
N ALA A 197 -13.78 12.68 20.32
CA ALA A 197 -15.23 12.60 20.58
C ALA A 197 -15.85 14.00 20.40
N LYS A 198 -16.96 14.09 19.66
CA LYS A 198 -17.68 15.33 19.33
C LYS A 198 -17.04 16.25 18.27
N HIS A 199 -15.85 15.93 17.74
CA HIS A 199 -15.15 16.73 16.71
C HIS A 199 -15.40 16.24 15.28
N PHE A 200 -16.19 15.16 15.09
CA PHE A 200 -16.43 14.54 13.79
C PHE A 200 -16.97 15.53 12.74
N GLY A 201 -17.90 16.39 13.15
CA GLY A 201 -18.53 17.38 12.29
C GLY A 201 -17.75 18.67 12.09
N LEU A 202 -16.63 18.87 12.80
CA LEU A 202 -15.80 20.05 12.58
C LEU A 202 -15.17 20.01 11.20
N SER A 203 -15.00 21.19 10.61
CA SER A 203 -14.23 21.34 9.37
C SER A 203 -12.82 20.80 9.57
N MET A 204 -12.29 20.19 8.52
CA MET A 204 -10.91 19.75 8.50
C MET A 204 -9.99 20.91 8.86
N HIS A 205 -10.20 22.11 8.30
CA HIS A 205 -9.42 23.32 8.55
C HIS A 205 -9.08 23.58 10.02
N CYS A 206 -9.98 23.22 10.96
CA CYS A 206 -9.73 23.37 12.39
C CYS A 206 -8.54 22.54 12.88
N VAL A 207 -8.37 21.32 12.36
CA VAL A 207 -7.21 20.47 12.68
C VAL A 207 -5.90 21.09 12.19
N TRP A 208 -5.90 21.72 11.01
CA TRP A 208 -4.67 22.34 10.45
C TRP A 208 -4.21 23.52 11.28
N LYS A 209 -5.15 24.27 11.89
CA LYS A 209 -4.83 25.38 12.80
C LYS A 209 -4.15 24.90 14.08
N GLU A 210 -4.52 23.73 14.56
CA GLU A 210 -3.97 23.17 15.80
C GLU A 210 -2.64 22.42 15.59
N LEU A 211 -2.21 22.16 14.35
CA LEU A 211 -0.92 21.54 14.07
C LEU A 211 0.26 22.52 14.27
N PRO A 212 1.39 22.09 14.85
CA PRO A 212 1.77 20.73 15.26
C PRO A 212 1.47 20.44 16.74
N GLY A 213 0.47 21.07 17.36
CA GLY A 213 0.04 20.78 18.73
C GLY A 213 -0.65 19.42 18.86
N TYR A 214 -1.06 19.06 20.09
CA TYR A 214 -1.86 17.84 20.38
C TYR A 214 -1.22 16.50 19.98
N PHE A 215 0.09 16.37 20.15
CA PHE A 215 0.76 15.06 20.11
C PHE A 215 1.18 14.61 21.50
N THR A 216 0.51 13.59 22.02
CA THR A 216 0.94 12.92 23.25
C THR A 216 2.14 12.00 23.02
N PRO A 217 3.02 11.80 24.03
CA PRO A 217 4.11 10.82 23.96
C PRO A 217 3.64 9.39 23.67
N ARG A 218 2.36 9.08 23.89
CA ARG A 218 1.75 7.79 23.58
C ARG A 218 1.53 7.57 22.08
N LEU A 219 1.13 8.61 21.35
CA LEU A 219 0.82 8.51 19.91
C LEU A 219 2.02 8.81 19.01
N MET A 220 3.00 9.57 19.52
CA MET A 220 4.21 9.95 18.78
C MET A 220 4.96 8.77 18.13
N PRO A 221 5.12 7.59 18.79
CA PRO A 221 5.78 6.45 18.15
C PRO A 221 5.08 5.96 16.89
N TYR A 222 3.74 6.04 16.83
CA TYR A 222 2.97 5.61 15.66
C TYR A 222 3.18 6.56 14.47
N VAL A 223 3.26 7.87 14.72
CA VAL A 223 3.62 8.87 13.69
C VAL A 223 5.01 8.56 13.13
N VAL A 224 5.99 8.32 14.00
CA VAL A 224 7.37 8.03 13.59
C VAL A 224 7.43 6.73 12.77
N ILE A 225 6.85 5.65 13.28
CA ILE A 225 6.85 4.35 12.61
C ILE A 225 6.10 4.41 11.28
N GLY A 226 4.91 5.03 11.25
CA GLY A 226 4.12 5.22 10.03
C GLY A 226 4.88 6.02 8.98
N THR A 227 5.52 7.13 9.38
CA THR A 227 6.34 7.95 8.48
C THR A 227 7.50 7.15 7.88
N LEU A 228 8.18 6.33 8.69
CA LEU A 228 9.26 5.48 8.21
C LEU A 228 8.76 4.45 7.18
N PHE A 229 7.60 3.83 7.42
CA PHE A 229 7.00 2.90 6.47
C PHE A 229 6.54 3.58 5.18
N ASP A 230 5.97 4.78 5.26
CA ASP A 230 5.52 5.54 4.09
C ASP A 230 6.73 5.96 3.22
N VAL A 231 7.78 6.48 3.86
CA VAL A 231 9.03 6.86 3.18
C VAL A 231 9.70 5.64 2.56
N TRP A 232 9.76 4.51 3.28
CA TRP A 232 10.28 3.27 2.72
C TRP A 232 9.44 2.78 1.54
N SER A 233 8.10 2.80 1.65
CA SER A 233 7.18 2.42 0.57
C SER A 233 7.40 3.26 -0.69
N TYR A 234 7.51 4.58 -0.52
CA TYR A 234 7.78 5.50 -1.61
C TYR A 234 9.17 5.29 -2.22
N PHE A 235 10.20 5.10 -1.39
CA PHE A 235 11.54 4.78 -1.86
C PHE A 235 11.55 3.49 -2.70
N SER A 236 10.90 2.43 -2.23
CA SER A 236 10.77 1.16 -2.96
C SER A 236 10.12 1.39 -4.33
N ILE A 237 9.00 2.12 -4.39
CA ILE A 237 8.32 2.46 -5.65
C ILE A 237 9.24 3.20 -6.63
N VAL A 238 9.98 4.21 -6.15
CA VAL A 238 10.93 4.98 -6.98
C VAL A 238 12.01 4.07 -7.54
N MET A 239 12.57 3.17 -6.71
CA MET A 239 13.60 2.23 -7.13
C MET A 239 13.06 1.22 -8.16
N TYR A 240 11.79 0.80 -8.05
CA TYR A 240 11.16 -0.07 -9.05
C TYR A 240 10.92 0.63 -10.39
N LEU A 241 10.44 1.88 -10.37
CA LEU A 241 10.15 2.61 -11.62
C LEU A 241 11.43 3.07 -12.32
N TYR A 242 12.44 3.50 -11.57
CA TYR A 242 13.70 4.01 -12.09
C TYR A 242 14.93 3.31 -11.51
N PRO A 243 15.15 2.02 -11.82
CA PRO A 243 16.34 1.30 -11.37
C PRO A 243 17.65 1.95 -11.84
N ALA A 244 17.63 2.67 -12.98
CA ALA A 244 18.77 3.44 -13.48
C ALA A 244 19.23 4.56 -12.54
N LEU A 245 18.40 5.03 -11.60
CA LEU A 245 18.85 5.96 -10.56
C LEU A 245 19.92 5.32 -9.66
N MET A 246 19.86 4.00 -9.47
CA MET A 246 20.90 3.24 -8.75
C MET A 246 22.20 3.10 -9.55
N ALA A 247 22.23 3.50 -10.83
CA ALA A 247 23.46 3.52 -11.62
C ALA A 247 24.20 4.87 -11.57
N LYS A 248 23.53 5.97 -11.19
CA LYS A 248 24.10 7.33 -11.19
C LYS A 248 24.48 7.80 -9.78
N LYS A 249 25.74 8.21 -9.58
CA LYS A 249 26.19 8.83 -8.32
C LYS A 249 25.38 10.11 -8.02
N PRO A 250 25.06 10.42 -6.74
CA PRO A 250 25.63 9.84 -5.52
C PRO A 250 24.86 8.63 -4.95
N LEU A 251 23.72 8.26 -5.53
CA LEU A 251 22.80 7.29 -4.93
C LEU A 251 23.39 5.88 -4.69
N PRO A 252 24.08 5.22 -5.63
CA PRO A 252 24.74 3.93 -5.36
C PRO A 252 25.85 4.03 -4.34
N TYR A 253 26.53 5.18 -4.23
CA TYR A 253 27.56 5.37 -3.21
C TYR A 253 26.93 5.44 -1.81
N LEU A 254 25.87 6.21 -1.63
CA LEU A 254 25.13 6.30 -0.37
C LEU A 254 24.51 4.95 0.01
N TYR A 255 23.88 4.28 -0.95
CA TYR A 255 23.29 2.96 -0.74
C TYR A 255 24.33 1.89 -0.40
N SER A 256 25.45 1.86 -1.11
CA SER A 256 26.58 0.96 -0.81
C SER A 256 27.19 1.25 0.56
N ARG A 257 27.29 2.52 0.97
CA ARG A 257 27.74 2.89 2.33
C ARG A 257 26.76 2.44 3.40
N LEU A 258 25.46 2.61 3.18
CA LEU A 258 24.41 2.13 4.07
C LEU A 258 24.45 0.60 4.20
N LEU A 259 24.51 -0.13 3.09
CA LEU A 259 24.67 -1.58 3.10
C LEU A 259 25.96 -2.02 3.78
N SER A 260 27.09 -1.35 3.51
CA SER A 260 28.37 -1.64 4.17
C SER A 260 28.26 -1.46 5.68
N PHE A 261 27.60 -0.39 6.13
CA PHE A 261 27.33 -0.15 7.55
C PHE A 261 26.44 -1.26 8.15
N MET A 262 25.36 -1.65 7.46
CA MET A 262 24.51 -2.76 7.88
C MET A 262 25.24 -4.12 7.89
N MET A 263 26.30 -4.27 7.09
CA MET A 263 27.14 -5.46 7.03
C MET A 263 28.27 -5.48 8.08
N LEU A 264 28.55 -4.36 8.76
CA LEU A 264 29.59 -4.29 9.79
C LEU A 264 29.38 -5.32 10.91
N PRO A 265 28.16 -5.54 11.42
CA PRO A 265 27.96 -6.54 12.47
C PRO A 265 28.12 -7.97 11.99
N THR A 266 27.86 -8.26 10.70
CA THR A 266 28.19 -9.54 10.08
C THR A 266 29.69 -9.79 10.10
N TRP A 267 30.47 -8.80 9.64
CA TRP A 267 31.93 -8.85 9.67
C TRP A 267 32.47 -9.02 11.08
N PHE A 268 31.95 -8.24 12.03
CA PHE A 268 32.36 -8.31 13.43
C PHE A 268 32.02 -9.66 14.08
N TYR A 269 30.84 -10.22 13.80
CA TYR A 269 30.45 -11.53 14.29
C TYR A 269 31.33 -12.66 13.73
N LEU A 270 31.62 -12.64 12.42
CA LEU A 270 32.52 -13.62 11.80
C LEU A 270 33.94 -13.50 12.36
N TRP A 271 34.47 -12.28 12.49
CA TRP A 271 35.76 -12.03 13.13
C TRP A 271 35.80 -12.54 14.57
N ALA A 272 34.76 -12.26 15.37
CA ALA A 272 34.65 -12.73 16.74
C ALA A 272 34.49 -14.26 16.81
N LYS A 273 33.93 -14.91 15.80
CA LYS A 273 33.83 -16.37 15.72
C LYS A 273 35.18 -17.02 15.38
N ASP A 274 35.94 -16.43 14.46
CA ASP A 274 37.18 -17.00 13.92
C ASP A 274 38.43 -16.71 14.77
N CYS A 275 38.38 -15.68 15.63
CA CYS A 275 39.45 -15.40 16.59
C CYS A 275 39.60 -16.55 17.60
N LYS A 276 40.68 -17.35 17.50
CA LYS A 276 40.99 -18.40 18.48
C LYS A 276 41.08 -17.81 19.89
N ALA A 277 40.23 -18.29 20.80
CA ALA A 277 40.04 -17.83 22.18
C ALA A 277 41.22 -18.11 23.14
N SER A 278 42.46 -18.09 22.64
CA SER A 278 43.63 -18.69 23.32
C SER A 278 44.20 -17.83 24.46
N LYS A 279 43.85 -16.54 24.59
CA LYS A 279 44.44 -15.64 25.61
C LYS A 279 43.48 -14.68 26.32
N ARG A 280 42.15 -14.84 26.21
CA ARG A 280 41.16 -13.91 26.80
C ARG A 280 40.28 -14.59 27.86
N PRO A 281 39.77 -13.84 28.87
CA PRO A 281 38.86 -14.39 29.85
C PRO A 281 37.61 -14.97 29.16
N LYS A 282 37.32 -16.25 29.42
CA LYS A 282 36.28 -17.03 28.71
C LYS A 282 34.90 -16.35 28.75
N PHE A 283 34.52 -15.76 29.88
CA PHE A 283 33.22 -15.12 30.07
C PHE A 283 33.05 -13.84 29.23
N LEU A 284 34.02 -12.91 29.27
CA LEU A 284 33.94 -11.66 28.52
C LEU A 284 33.90 -11.90 27.00
N TRP A 285 34.65 -12.90 26.53
CA TRP A 285 34.65 -13.28 25.12
C TRP A 285 33.34 -13.96 24.70
N LEU A 286 32.74 -14.77 25.58
CA LEU A 286 31.41 -15.35 25.36
C LEU A 286 30.33 -14.26 25.28
N LEU A 287 30.36 -13.28 26.20
CA LEU A 287 29.44 -12.14 26.19
C LEU A 287 29.59 -11.30 24.91
N LEU A 288 30.83 -11.00 24.50
CA LEU A 288 31.09 -10.28 23.26
C LEU A 288 30.53 -11.02 22.04
N LYS A 289 30.77 -12.33 21.96
CA LYS A 289 30.26 -13.17 20.87
C LYS A 289 28.73 -13.24 20.86
N ALA A 290 28.10 -13.31 22.04
CA ALA A 290 26.65 -13.30 22.18
C ALA A 290 26.03 -11.97 21.73
N LEU A 291 26.59 -10.84 22.16
CA LEU A 291 26.14 -9.50 21.75
C LEU A 291 26.36 -9.26 20.25
N ALA A 292 27.53 -9.64 19.72
CA ALA A 292 27.82 -9.57 18.30
C ALA A 292 26.84 -10.42 17.48
N GLY A 293 26.55 -11.64 17.94
CA GLY A 293 25.56 -12.53 17.34
C GLY A 293 24.15 -11.95 17.36
N LEU A 294 23.73 -11.36 18.49
CA LEU A 294 22.41 -10.73 18.61
C LEU A 294 22.25 -9.56 17.63
N ILE A 295 23.24 -8.65 17.58
CA ILE A 295 23.21 -7.51 16.66
C ILE A 295 23.22 -7.98 15.21
N PHE A 296 24.06 -8.99 14.89
CA PHE A 296 24.08 -9.60 13.57
C PHE A 296 22.70 -10.16 13.18
N VAL A 297 22.07 -10.96 14.04
CA VAL A 297 20.75 -11.55 13.77
C VAL A 297 19.71 -10.47 13.56
N VAL A 298 19.68 -9.42 14.40
CA VAL A 298 18.71 -8.33 14.28
C VAL A 298 18.87 -7.59 12.94
N LEU A 299 20.08 -7.15 12.60
CA LEU A 299 20.30 -6.39 11.36
C LEU A 299 20.15 -7.25 10.11
N PHE A 300 20.59 -8.51 10.15
CA PHE A 300 20.37 -9.45 9.06
C PHE A 300 18.87 -9.64 8.83
N THR A 301 18.11 -9.87 9.90
CA THR A 301 16.65 -10.04 9.81
C THR A 301 15.98 -8.78 9.28
N LEU A 302 16.31 -7.60 9.80
CA LEU A 302 15.76 -6.33 9.31
C LEU A 302 16.04 -6.13 7.81
N ARG A 303 17.25 -6.47 7.35
CA ARG A 303 17.61 -6.38 5.94
C ARG A 303 16.80 -7.34 5.08
N GLU A 304 16.72 -8.62 5.45
CA GLU A 304 15.94 -9.62 4.69
C GLU A 304 14.45 -9.25 4.67
N LEU A 305 13.89 -8.78 5.79
CA LEU A 305 12.50 -8.34 5.83
C LEU A 305 12.27 -7.08 4.97
N SER A 306 13.22 -6.14 4.98
CA SER A 306 13.10 -4.88 4.23
C SER A 306 13.22 -5.03 2.70
N GLY A 307 13.78 -6.14 2.23
CA GLY A 307 13.87 -6.43 0.81
C GLY A 307 12.75 -7.33 0.28
N SER A 308 11.94 -7.91 1.16
CA SER A 308 11.06 -9.03 0.79
C SER A 308 9.71 -8.59 0.24
N LEU A 309 9.36 -9.07 -0.95
CA LEU A 309 8.02 -8.87 -1.53
C LEU A 309 6.96 -9.59 -0.71
N SER A 310 7.26 -10.78 -0.18
CA SER A 310 6.34 -11.51 0.71
C SER A 310 5.97 -10.67 1.94
N VAL A 311 6.97 -10.04 2.58
CA VAL A 311 6.75 -9.17 3.74
C VAL A 311 5.95 -7.94 3.33
N ASP A 312 6.25 -7.34 2.19
CA ASP A 312 5.48 -6.22 1.66
C ASP A 312 4.01 -6.59 1.40
N LEU A 313 3.73 -7.77 0.82
CA LEU A 313 2.36 -8.27 0.63
C LEU A 313 1.65 -8.50 1.97
N VAL A 314 2.33 -9.05 2.98
CA VAL A 314 1.75 -9.21 4.32
C VAL A 314 1.45 -7.85 4.96
N ARG A 315 2.36 -6.89 4.82
CA ARG A 315 2.16 -5.53 5.30
C ARG A 315 0.94 -4.88 4.63
N VAL A 316 0.82 -4.97 3.31
CA VAL A 316 -0.34 -4.45 2.56
C VAL A 316 -1.66 -5.09 3.01
N PHE A 317 -1.68 -6.39 3.32
CA PHE A 317 -2.86 -7.05 3.90
C PHE A 317 -3.30 -6.41 5.21
N PHE A 318 -2.37 -6.20 6.14
CA PHE A 318 -2.69 -5.55 7.41
C PHE A 318 -3.15 -4.11 7.22
N TYR A 319 -2.57 -3.36 6.27
CA TYR A 319 -3.07 -2.03 5.91
C TYR A 319 -4.51 -2.08 5.38
N LEU A 320 -4.85 -3.03 4.51
CA LEU A 320 -6.22 -3.17 4.00
C LEU A 320 -7.23 -3.52 5.10
N ILE A 321 -6.87 -4.43 6.01
CA ILE A 321 -7.69 -4.74 7.19
C ILE A 321 -7.88 -3.48 8.04
N GLN A 322 -6.79 -2.78 8.33
CA GLN A 322 -6.82 -1.57 9.14
C GLN A 322 -7.71 -0.51 8.50
N SER A 323 -7.52 -0.16 7.23
CA SER A 323 -8.33 0.84 6.52
C SER A 323 -9.80 0.45 6.45
N THR A 324 -10.11 -0.84 6.20
CA THR A 324 -11.49 -1.34 6.18
C THR A 324 -12.14 -1.18 7.56
N ASN A 325 -11.43 -1.59 8.62
CA ASN A 325 -11.91 -1.49 10.00
C ASN A 325 -12.05 -0.04 10.47
N SER A 326 -11.10 0.83 10.10
CA SER A 326 -11.12 2.26 10.40
C SER A 326 -12.34 2.95 9.79
N VAL A 327 -12.65 2.66 8.53
CA VAL A 327 -13.85 3.18 7.86
C VAL A 327 -15.12 2.63 8.51
N ALA A 328 -15.19 1.32 8.75
CA ALA A 328 -16.36 0.71 9.40
C ALA A 328 -16.62 1.29 10.80
N TRP A 329 -15.56 1.46 11.59
CA TRP A 329 -15.61 2.09 12.91
C TRP A 329 -16.10 3.54 12.83
N ALA A 330 -15.53 4.34 11.92
CA ALA A 330 -15.90 5.75 11.77
C ALA A 330 -17.38 5.89 11.40
N ARG A 331 -17.88 5.10 10.44
CA ARG A 331 -19.31 5.11 10.05
C ARG A 331 -20.22 4.72 11.21
N GLN A 332 -19.87 3.67 11.95
CA GLN A 332 -20.66 3.23 13.12
C GLN A 332 -20.74 4.32 14.20
N LYS A 333 -19.67 5.12 14.35
CA LYS A 333 -19.61 6.20 15.34
C LYS A 333 -20.18 7.53 14.86
N ALA A 334 -20.42 7.71 13.56
CA ALA A 334 -20.81 9.01 13.00
C ALA A 334 -22.15 9.52 13.53
N GLU A 335 -23.17 8.66 13.63
CA GLU A 335 -24.51 9.04 14.11
C GLU A 335 -24.50 9.56 15.55
N ILE A 336 -23.77 8.88 16.43
CA ILE A 336 -23.58 9.30 17.83
C ILE A 336 -22.52 10.39 18.01
N ASN A 337 -22.03 10.97 16.91
CA ASN A 337 -21.12 12.12 16.92
C ASN A 337 -21.68 13.27 16.07
N GLY A 338 -23.01 13.32 15.89
CA GLY A 338 -23.71 14.45 15.29
C GLY A 338 -24.10 14.31 13.81
N ARG A 339 -23.87 13.15 13.16
CA ARG A 339 -24.28 12.96 11.75
C ARG A 339 -25.81 12.98 11.61
N LYS A 340 -26.33 13.83 10.72
CA LYS A 340 -27.75 13.93 10.37
C LYS A 340 -28.00 13.37 8.97
N GLY A 341 -29.08 12.62 8.79
CA GLY A 341 -29.44 12.01 7.50
C GLY A 341 -28.85 10.61 7.30
N SER A 342 -28.86 10.11 6.07
CA SER A 342 -28.37 8.78 5.70
C SER A 342 -27.32 8.87 4.58
N GLU A 343 -26.27 8.05 4.70
CA GLU A 343 -25.22 7.88 3.67
C GLU A 343 -25.47 6.64 2.80
N ASP A 344 -26.50 5.86 3.10
CA ASP A 344 -26.85 4.64 2.37
C ASP A 344 -27.77 4.92 1.17
N THR A 345 -28.04 6.20 0.88
CA THR A 345 -28.79 6.62 -0.29
C THR A 345 -27.90 6.57 -1.54
N TRP A 346 -28.37 5.88 -2.58
CA TRP A 346 -27.61 5.69 -3.82
C TRP A 346 -27.73 6.92 -4.73
N GLY A 347 -26.68 7.73 -4.75
CA GLY A 347 -26.53 8.90 -5.63
C GLY A 347 -25.62 8.65 -6.84
N PHE A 348 -25.51 9.66 -7.71
CA PHE A 348 -24.61 9.64 -8.87
C PHE A 348 -23.15 9.37 -8.45
N GLY A 349 -22.68 10.03 -7.38
CA GLY A 349 -21.32 9.87 -6.85
C GLY A 349 -21.02 8.49 -6.29
N GLN A 350 -22.02 7.63 -6.09
CA GLN A 350 -21.85 6.24 -5.66
C GLN A 350 -21.95 5.24 -6.81
N ILE A 351 -22.89 5.48 -7.75
CA ILE A 351 -23.13 4.57 -8.88
C ILE A 351 -21.99 4.66 -9.89
N LEU A 352 -21.51 5.87 -10.21
CA LEU A 352 -20.48 6.05 -11.23
C LEU A 352 -19.16 5.33 -10.87
N PRO A 353 -18.60 5.46 -9.65
CA PRO A 353 -17.40 4.72 -9.28
C PRO A 353 -17.57 3.20 -9.36
N MET A 354 -18.74 2.67 -8.98
CA MET A 354 -19.05 1.24 -9.10
C MET A 354 -19.04 0.76 -10.55
N LEU A 355 -19.57 1.55 -11.48
CA LEU A 355 -19.56 1.22 -12.91
C LEU A 355 -18.16 1.34 -13.52
N LEU A 356 -17.40 2.37 -13.16
CA LEU A 356 -16.01 2.53 -13.62
C LEU A 356 -15.12 1.39 -13.09
N LEU A 357 -15.44 0.86 -11.92
CA LEU A 357 -14.81 -0.33 -11.35
C LEU A 357 -14.96 -1.59 -12.21
N ALA A 358 -16.07 -1.68 -12.94
CA ALA A 358 -16.34 -2.82 -13.78
C ALA A 358 -15.35 -2.91 -14.94
N LEU A 359 -14.67 -1.81 -15.33
CA LEU A 359 -13.82 -1.81 -16.52
C LEU A 359 -12.64 -2.79 -16.42
N PRO A 360 -11.80 -2.80 -15.36
CA PRO A 360 -10.67 -3.74 -15.33
C PRO A 360 -11.11 -5.18 -15.05
N THR A 361 -12.22 -5.37 -14.34
CA THR A 361 -12.78 -6.70 -14.09
C THR A 361 -13.37 -7.30 -15.36
N LEU A 362 -14.12 -6.52 -16.15
CA LEU A 362 -14.66 -6.94 -17.43
C LEU A 362 -13.54 -7.19 -18.45
N ALA A 363 -12.53 -6.32 -18.51
CA ALA A 363 -11.36 -6.53 -19.37
C ALA A 363 -10.61 -7.81 -19.01
N PHE A 364 -10.48 -8.12 -17.72
CA PHE A 364 -9.91 -9.39 -17.27
C PHE A 364 -10.74 -10.60 -17.70
N ILE A 365 -12.06 -10.55 -17.48
CA ILE A 365 -12.99 -11.62 -17.90
C ILE A 365 -12.92 -11.82 -19.42
N GLU A 366 -12.96 -10.73 -20.21
CA GLU A 366 -12.86 -10.79 -21.66
C GLU A 366 -11.56 -11.43 -22.11
N ALA A 367 -10.44 -11.08 -21.47
CA ALA A 367 -9.16 -11.66 -21.80
C ALA A 367 -9.08 -13.17 -21.48
N LEU A 368 -9.70 -13.62 -20.38
CA LEU A 368 -9.85 -15.05 -20.07
C LEU A 368 -10.70 -15.78 -21.13
N VAL A 369 -11.77 -15.14 -21.62
CA VAL A 369 -12.65 -15.70 -22.66
C VAL A 369 -11.96 -15.73 -24.03
N ARG A 370 -11.20 -14.69 -24.39
CA ARG A 370 -10.44 -14.68 -25.66
C ARG A 370 -9.40 -15.79 -25.71
N GLN A 371 -8.70 -16.05 -24.61
CA GLN A 371 -7.74 -17.15 -24.51
C GLN A 371 -8.41 -18.55 -24.63
N TYR A 372 -9.71 -18.66 -24.34
CA TYR A 372 -10.51 -19.86 -24.60
C TYR A 372 -10.87 -20.05 -26.08
N SER A 373 -10.93 -18.96 -26.85
CA SER A 373 -11.38 -18.97 -28.25
C SER A 373 -10.24 -19.20 -29.26
N THR A 374 -8.99 -19.09 -28.83
CA THR A 374 -7.80 -19.31 -29.67
C THR A 374 -7.29 -20.76 -29.88
N PRO A 375 -7.91 -21.87 -29.40
CA PRO A 375 -7.39 -23.20 -29.74
C PRO A 375 -7.80 -23.73 -31.13
N ALA A 376 -8.50 -22.95 -31.96
CA ALA A 376 -8.98 -23.44 -33.28
C ALA A 376 -8.25 -22.86 -34.52
N LEU A 377 -7.64 -21.66 -34.44
CA LEU A 377 -7.04 -21.04 -35.63
C LEU A 377 -5.59 -21.46 -35.90
N ASP A 378 -4.79 -21.73 -34.86
CA ASP A 378 -3.39 -22.10 -35.05
C ASP A 378 -3.23 -23.51 -35.65
N THR A 379 -4.18 -24.41 -35.40
CA THR A 379 -4.21 -25.74 -36.04
C THR A 379 -4.57 -25.65 -37.52
N ILE A 380 -5.44 -24.71 -37.92
CA ILE A 380 -5.82 -24.52 -39.33
C ILE A 380 -4.69 -23.84 -40.11
N HIS A 381 -3.99 -22.87 -39.52
CA HIS A 381 -2.83 -22.25 -40.16
C HIS A 381 -1.65 -23.22 -40.33
N PHE A 382 -1.45 -24.16 -39.40
CA PHE A 382 -0.40 -25.17 -39.50
C PHE A 382 -0.74 -26.29 -40.52
N ILE A 383 -2.02 -26.56 -40.75
CA ILE A 383 -2.46 -27.52 -41.77
C ILE A 383 -2.41 -26.91 -43.18
N LEU A 384 -2.75 -25.63 -43.33
CA LEU A 384 -2.78 -24.95 -44.64
C LEU A 384 -1.40 -24.55 -45.20
N TYR A 385 -0.35 -24.54 -44.37
CA TYR A 385 1.03 -24.26 -44.84
C TYR A 385 1.87 -25.53 -45.05
N LYS A 386 1.27 -26.71 -44.86
CA LYS A 386 1.92 -28.02 -45.03
C LYS A 386 1.26 -28.90 -46.10
N SER A 387 0.24 -28.38 -46.79
CA SER A 387 -0.33 -28.91 -48.03
C SER A 387 0.10 -28.03 -49.20
#